data_AF-A0A1M7YDW9-F1
#
_entry.id   AF-A0A1M7YDW9-F1
#
_cell.length_a   1.000
_cell.length_b   1.000
_cell.length_c   1.000
_cell.angle_alpha   90.00
_cell.angle_beta   90.00
_cell.angle_gamma   90.00
#
_symmetry.space_group_name_H-M   'P 1'
#
loop_
_entity.id
_entity.type
_entity.pdbx_description
1 polymer ?
#
loop_
_entity_poly.entity_id
_entity_poly.type
_entity_poly.pdbx_seq_one_letter_code
_entity_poly.pdbx_strand_id
1 'polypeptide(L)'
;MKITNIHTRVVHQGRGKLSGILDYLSSKDDQLWTSEQWPPMISRKGLSEGAVGGNGPIKYSIRKYVPGNSIEFKFIKPDGFNGTHTLEITELVFKKQK
;
A
#
# COMPACT_ATOMS: atom_id res chain seq x y z
N MET A 1 11.11 20.82 0.76
CA MET A 1 11.34 20.30 -0.61
C MET A 1 10.17 19.40 -0.98
N LYS A 2 9.62 19.51 -2.19
CA LYS A 2 8.60 18.58 -2.70
C LYS A 2 9.31 17.35 -3.27
N ILE A 3 8.92 16.16 -2.85
CA ILE A 3 9.51 14.89 -3.28
C ILE A 3 8.41 14.02 -3.87
N THR A 4 8.68 13.42 -5.02
CA THR A 4 7.86 12.36 -5.62
C THR A 4 8.78 11.16 -5.85
N ASN A 5 8.44 10.02 -5.25
CA ASN A 5 9.15 8.77 -5.45
C ASN A 5 8.12 7.70 -5.86
N ILE A 6 8.36 7.05 -7.00
CA ILE A 6 7.45 6.07 -7.60
C ILE A 6 8.26 4.81 -7.92
N HIS A 7 7.82 3.68 -7.37
CA HIS A 7 8.36 2.36 -7.67
C HIS A 7 7.28 1.49 -8.31
N THR A 8 7.54 0.98 -9.52
CA THR A 8 6.59 0.14 -10.27
C THR A 8 7.22 -1.20 -10.62
N ARG A 9 6.42 -2.27 -10.60
CA ARG A 9 6.82 -3.62 -11.04
C ARG A 9 5.71 -4.22 -11.90
N VAL A 10 6.09 -4.98 -12.91
CA VAL A 10 5.17 -5.81 -13.70
C VAL A 10 5.14 -7.19 -13.07
N VAL A 11 3.93 -7.68 -12.78
CA VAL A 11 3.72 -9.03 -12.27
C VAL A 11 2.88 -9.79 -13.28
N HIS A 12 3.38 -10.91 -13.78
CA HIS A 12 2.72 -11.75 -14.79
C HIS A 12 1.63 -12.63 -14.17
N GLN A 13 0.68 -12.02 -13.46
CA GLN A 13 -0.46 -12.68 -12.82
C GLN A 13 -1.75 -11.91 -13.12
N GLY A 14 -2.88 -12.61 -13.12
CA GLY A 14 -4.18 -11.97 -13.24
C GLY A 14 -4.48 -11.04 -12.06
N ARG A 15 -5.15 -9.90 -12.33
CA ARG A 15 -5.47 -8.86 -11.36
C ARG A 15 -6.11 -9.43 -10.09
N GLY A 16 -7.09 -10.33 -10.22
CA GLY A 16 -7.80 -10.90 -9.07
C GLY A 16 -6.89 -11.57 -8.02
N LYS A 17 -5.78 -12.20 -8.45
CA LYS A 17 -4.82 -12.79 -7.52
C LYS A 17 -4.06 -11.72 -6.74
N LEU A 18 -3.70 -10.61 -7.40
CA LEU A 18 -2.98 -9.50 -6.77
C LEU A 18 -3.91 -8.66 -5.88
N SER A 19 -5.16 -8.48 -6.29
CA SER A 19 -6.20 -7.79 -5.52
C SER A 19 -6.36 -8.41 -4.13
N GLY A 20 -6.47 -9.74 -4.05
CA GLY A 20 -6.56 -10.44 -2.76
C GLY A 20 -5.34 -10.19 -1.87
N ILE A 21 -4.13 -10.16 -2.42
CA ILE A 21 -2.90 -9.90 -1.64
C ILE A 21 -2.93 -8.50 -1.01
N LEU A 22 -3.41 -7.49 -1.73
CA LEU A 22 -3.51 -6.12 -1.20
C LEU A 22 -4.48 -6.04 -0.02
N ASP A 23 -5.57 -6.82 -0.05
CA ASP A 23 -6.61 -6.78 0.98
C ASP A 23 -6.14 -7.37 2.33
N TYR A 24 -5.11 -8.22 2.31
CA TYR A 24 -4.46 -8.78 3.50
C TYR A 24 -3.31 -7.93 4.04
N LEU A 25 -3.01 -6.80 3.42
CA LEU A 25 -1.98 -5.88 3.88
C LEU A 25 -2.21 -5.51 5.36
N SER A 26 -1.15 -5.55 6.17
CA SER A 26 -1.17 -5.34 7.62
C SER A 26 -1.83 -6.43 8.48
N SER A 27 -2.31 -7.51 7.87
CA SER A 27 -2.88 -8.65 8.60
C SER A 27 -1.80 -9.68 8.97
N LYS A 28 -2.20 -10.77 9.63
CA LYS A 28 -1.29 -11.91 9.87
C LYS A 28 -0.90 -12.65 8.59
N ASP A 29 -1.72 -12.52 7.54
CA ASP A 29 -1.53 -13.16 6.24
C ASP A 29 -0.98 -12.16 5.20
N ASP A 30 -0.31 -11.10 5.65
CA ASP A 30 0.30 -10.10 4.78
C ASP A 30 1.42 -10.71 3.94
N GLN A 31 1.16 -10.85 2.63
CA GLN A 31 2.12 -11.35 1.64
C GLN A 31 2.81 -10.22 0.88
N LEU A 32 2.40 -8.97 1.11
CA LEU A 32 2.92 -7.80 0.40
C LEU A 32 4.09 -7.16 1.16
N TRP A 33 4.01 -7.10 2.49
CA TRP A 33 5.04 -6.53 3.35
C TRP A 33 5.99 -7.60 3.88
N THR A 34 7.30 -7.43 3.68
CA THR A 34 8.31 -8.38 4.17
C THR A 34 8.69 -8.10 5.62
N SER A 35 7.88 -8.59 6.55
CA SER A 35 8.09 -8.39 8.00
C SER A 35 9.37 -9.00 8.57
N GLU A 36 10.05 -9.87 7.83
CA GLU A 36 11.34 -10.46 8.22
C GLU A 36 12.49 -9.44 8.19
N GLN A 37 12.43 -8.48 7.26
CA GLN A 37 13.50 -7.50 7.02
C GLN A 37 13.15 -6.10 7.54
N TRP A 38 11.86 -5.84 7.78
CA TRP A 38 11.34 -4.53 8.15
C TRP A 38 10.34 -4.64 9.28
N PRO A 39 10.22 -3.62 10.16
CA PRO A 39 9.14 -3.57 11.14
C PRO A 39 7.79 -3.83 10.44
N PRO A 40 6.95 -4.72 10.99
CA PRO A 40 5.72 -5.10 10.34
C PRO A 40 4.81 -3.89 10.16
N MET A 41 4.04 -3.89 9.08
CA MET A 41 2.98 -2.92 8.92
C MET A 41 1.81 -3.33 9.83
N ILE A 42 1.43 -2.49 10.79
CA ILE A 42 0.36 -2.82 11.75
C ILE A 42 -0.78 -1.80 11.61
N SER A 43 -2.01 -2.29 11.43
CA SER A 43 -3.25 -1.50 11.47
C SER A 43 -4.21 -2.13 12.47
N ARG A 44 -4.54 -1.41 13.54
CA ARG A 44 -5.39 -1.93 14.63
C ARG A 44 -6.84 -2.16 14.23
N LYS A 45 -7.30 -1.57 13.13
CA LYS A 45 -8.70 -1.61 12.65
C LYS A 45 -8.82 -2.16 11.23
N GLY A 46 -7.81 -2.89 10.75
CA GLY A 46 -7.75 -3.36 9.37
C GLY A 46 -7.62 -2.22 8.35
N LEU A 47 -7.98 -2.49 7.10
CA LEU A 47 -7.93 -1.53 6.01
C LEU A 47 -9.27 -0.78 5.92
N SER A 48 -9.40 0.31 6.68
CA SER A 48 -10.57 1.19 6.66
C SER A 48 -10.15 2.65 6.74
N GLU A 49 -10.90 3.55 6.12
CA GLU A 49 -10.61 4.99 6.18
C GLU A 49 -10.54 5.49 7.63
N GLY A 50 -9.54 6.30 7.92
CA GLY A 50 -9.24 6.79 9.28
C GLY A 50 -8.51 5.80 10.18
N ALA A 51 -8.34 4.52 9.79
CA ALA A 51 -7.54 3.59 10.57
C ALA A 51 -6.09 4.07 10.67
N VAL A 52 -5.52 3.95 11.86
CA VAL A 52 -4.14 4.37 12.14
C VAL A 52 -3.26 3.14 12.25
N GLY A 53 -2.14 3.21 11.53
CA GLY A 53 -1.14 2.16 11.49
C GLY A 53 0.26 2.71 11.28
N GLY A 54 1.21 1.82 10.98
CA GLY A 54 2.59 2.21 10.75
C GLY A 54 3.52 1.03 10.62
N ASN A 55 4.75 1.34 10.22
CA ASN A 55 5.87 0.41 10.16
C ASN A 55 7.07 1.05 10.88
N GLY A 56 7.31 0.61 12.12
CA GLY A 56 8.38 1.14 12.96
C GLY A 56 8.17 2.64 13.29
N PRO A 57 9.11 3.54 12.96
CA PRO A 57 9.01 4.96 13.30
C PRO A 57 8.02 5.74 12.44
N ILE A 58 7.60 5.18 11.29
CA ILE A 58 6.68 5.86 10.38
C ILE A 58 5.25 5.46 10.73
N LYS A 59 4.39 6.48 10.89
CA LYS A 59 2.96 6.27 11.19
C LYS A 59 2.10 6.90 10.12
N TYR A 60 0.98 6.25 9.84
CA TYR A 60 0.03 6.65 8.83
C TYR A 60 -1.40 6.57 9.33
N SER A 61 -2.27 7.38 8.73
CA SER A 61 -3.71 7.11 8.67
C SER A 61 -4.08 6.67 7.27
N ILE A 62 -5.03 5.75 7.14
CA ILE A 62 -5.61 5.42 5.84
C ILE A 62 -6.52 6.58 5.44
N ARG A 63 -6.18 7.25 4.34
CA ARG A 63 -6.98 8.35 3.79
C ARG A 63 -8.08 7.84 2.87
N LYS A 64 -7.78 6.82 2.06
CA LYS A 64 -8.72 6.17 1.15
C LYS A 64 -8.34 4.71 0.96
N TYR A 65 -9.34 3.85 0.88
CA TYR A 65 -9.15 2.44 0.56
C TYR A 65 -10.19 1.97 -0.45
N VAL A 66 -9.73 1.36 -1.54
CA VAL A 66 -10.55 0.72 -2.56
C VAL A 66 -10.16 -0.76 -2.59
N PRO A 67 -11.01 -1.66 -2.09
CA PRO A 67 -10.71 -3.09 -2.02
C PRO A 67 -10.21 -3.66 -3.35
N GLY A 68 -9.12 -4.42 -3.28
CA GLY A 68 -8.49 -5.07 -4.41
C GLY A 68 -7.84 -4.13 -5.43
N ASN A 69 -7.76 -2.82 -5.16
CA ASN A 69 -7.27 -1.84 -6.11
C ASN A 69 -6.16 -0.97 -5.52
N SER A 70 -6.47 -0.21 -4.47
CA SER A 70 -5.54 0.80 -3.97
C SER A 70 -5.80 1.17 -2.52
N ILE A 71 -4.73 1.63 -1.88
CA ILE A 71 -4.75 2.22 -0.55
C ILE A 71 -3.86 3.45 -0.54
N GLU A 72 -4.42 4.56 -0.06
CA GLU A 72 -3.68 5.81 0.15
C GLU A 72 -3.51 6.06 1.65
N PHE A 73 -2.26 6.21 2.05
CA PHE A 73 -1.83 6.54 3.39
C PHE A 73 -1.50 8.03 3.48
N LYS A 74 -1.85 8.66 4.60
CA LYS A 74 -1.37 10.00 4.98
C LYS A 74 -0.39 9.87 6.14
N PHE A 75 0.80 10.46 6.00
CA PHE A 75 1.80 10.48 7.07
C PHE A 75 1.27 11.22 8.32
N ILE A 76 1.54 10.64 9.48
CA ILE A 76 1.32 11.22 10.82
C ILE A 76 2.65 11.44 11.52
N LYS A 77 3.60 10.51 11.34
CA LYS A 77 4.98 10.62 11.83
C LYS A 77 5.95 10.15 10.75
N PRO A 78 7.21 10.65 10.76
CA PRO A 78 7.74 11.65 11.69
C PRO A 78 7.20 13.07 11.44
N ASP A 79 7.41 13.98 12.40
CA ASP A 79 6.99 15.38 12.24
C ASP A 79 7.72 16.01 11.05
N GLY A 80 7.01 16.89 10.32
CA GLY A 80 7.52 17.52 9.10
C GLY A 80 7.29 16.72 7.82
N PHE A 81 6.87 15.44 7.91
CA PHE A 81 6.44 14.66 6.73
C PHE A 81 4.98 14.97 6.41
N ASN A 82 4.77 15.95 5.53
CA ASN A 82 3.46 16.35 5.04
C ASN A 82 3.23 15.81 3.63
N GLY A 83 2.58 14.65 3.52
CA GLY A 83 2.31 14.03 2.23
C GLY A 83 1.49 12.75 2.32
N THR A 84 1.45 12.02 1.20
CA THR A 84 0.79 10.72 1.10
C THR A 84 1.72 9.66 0.51
N HIS A 85 1.38 8.40 0.73
CA HIS A 85 2.00 7.24 0.11
C HIS A 85 0.88 6.32 -0.38
N THR A 86 0.98 5.84 -1.62
CA THR A 86 -0.07 5.05 -2.25
C THR A 86 0.49 3.73 -2.75
N LEU A 87 -0.23 2.65 -2.47
CA LEU A 87 -0.06 1.36 -3.15
C LEU A 87 -1.26 1.15 -4.07
N GLU A 88 -1.01 0.80 -5.32
CA GLU A 88 -2.05 0.60 -6.32
C GLU A 88 -1.73 -0.56 -7.27
N ILE A 89 -2.80 -1.22 -7.74
CA ILE A 89 -2.77 -2.29 -8.73
C ILE A 89 -3.55 -1.85 -9.97
N THR A 90 -2.83 -1.72 -11.08
CA THR A 90 -3.38 -1.38 -12.38
C THR A 90 -3.21 -2.55 -13.36
N GLU A 91 -4.23 -2.82 -14.16
CA GLU A 91 -4.07 -3.78 -15.27
C GLU A 91 -3.22 -3.18 -16.38
N LEU A 92 -2.32 -4.00 -16.92
CA LEU A 92 -1.54 -3.64 -18.09
C LEU A 92 -2.36 -3.90 -19.35
N VAL A 93 -2.71 -2.83 -20.05
CA VAL A 93 -3.34 -2.92 -21.37
C VAL A 93 -2.23 -3.14 -22.40
N PHE A 94 -1.97 -4.39 -22.77
CA PHE A 94 -1.09 -4.69 -23.88
C PHE A 94 -1.79 -4.35 -25.20
N LYS A 95 -1.45 -3.21 -25.80
CA LYS A 95 -1.82 -2.96 -27.20
C LYS A 95 -0.98 -3.89 -28.08
N LYS A 96 -1.62 -4.83 -28.78
CA LYS A 96 -0.96 -5.55 -29.88
C LYS A 96 -0.47 -4.51 -30.89
N GLN A 97 0.84 -4.45 -31.12
CA GLN A 97 1.38 -3.79 -32.31
C GLN A 97 0.88 -4.58 -33.51
N LYS A 98 0.25 -3.89 -34.46
CA LYS A 98 -0.14 -4.47 -35.76
C LYS A 98 1.09 -4.61 -36.64
#